data_AF-A0A7S2FSM7-F1
#
_entry.id   AF-A0A7S2FSM7-F1
#
_cell.length_a   1.000
_cell.length_b   1.000
_cell.length_c   1.000
_cell.angle_alpha   90.00
_cell.angle_beta   90.00
_cell.angle_gamma   90.00
#
_symmetry.space_group_name_H-M   'P 1'
#
loop_
_entity.id
_entity.type
_entity.pdbx_description
1 polymer ?
#
loop_
_entity_poly.entity_id
_entity_poly.type
_entity_poly.pdbx_seq_one_letter_code
_entity_poly.pdbx_strand_id
1 'polypeptide(L)'
;LGRDVEELFDVFEEEPVASGSVGQVHRARLRPEFALDGPGGVLRDVAVKVQHPGVADSAFMDLSIVWKVVEFSERFLHMTMPFHRGEFDEVIRQQMDFTREAFNLQRFSKNFRGERRIRFPKVSKRYATPEVLVETWADGKVISHILEDFDNAKASCKEAISSLGYRKREMQTSLCSILYDMSMKMMVRDNFVHGDLHGGNILYSEAHNHVTVL
;
A
#
# COMPACT_ATOMS: atom_id res chain seq x y z
N LEU A 1 -15.75 -9.02 -9.33
CA LEU A 1 -15.63 -8.51 -10.73
C LEU A 1 -16.67 -9.09 -11.70
N GLY A 2 -17.64 -9.92 -11.24
CA GLY A 2 -18.75 -10.40 -12.07
C GLY A 2 -18.37 -11.44 -13.14
N ARG A 3 -17.18 -12.06 -13.00
CA ARG A 3 -16.61 -13.08 -13.88
C ARG A 3 -15.86 -14.10 -13.04
N ASP A 4 -15.72 -15.30 -13.56
CA ASP A 4 -14.89 -16.34 -12.95
C ASP A 4 -13.41 -15.98 -13.06
N VAL A 5 -12.61 -16.47 -12.11
CA VAL A 5 -11.17 -16.16 -12.01
C VAL A 5 -10.45 -16.64 -13.28
N GLU A 6 -10.81 -17.81 -13.77
CA GLU A 6 -10.24 -18.46 -14.93
C GLU A 6 -10.52 -17.69 -16.23
N GLU A 7 -11.57 -16.87 -16.28
CA GLU A 7 -11.83 -15.99 -17.42
C GLU A 7 -10.88 -14.80 -17.45
N LEU A 8 -10.52 -14.25 -16.28
CA LEU A 8 -9.76 -13.01 -16.19
C LEU A 8 -8.25 -13.23 -16.12
N PHE A 9 -7.82 -14.35 -15.55
CA PHE A 9 -6.43 -14.62 -15.24
C PHE A 9 -5.92 -15.89 -15.95
N ASP A 10 -4.70 -15.84 -16.47
CA ASP A 10 -3.94 -17.04 -16.90
C ASP A 10 -3.45 -17.83 -15.70
N VAL A 11 -3.08 -17.12 -14.62
CA VAL A 11 -2.57 -17.67 -13.36
C VAL A 11 -3.14 -16.84 -12.22
N PHE A 12 -3.64 -17.50 -11.18
CA PHE A 12 -4.05 -16.87 -9.95
C PHE A 12 -3.49 -17.71 -8.79
N GLU A 13 -2.65 -17.11 -7.94
CA GLU A 13 -2.10 -17.80 -6.77
C GLU A 13 -3.15 -17.81 -5.65
N GLU A 14 -3.68 -18.98 -5.33
CA GLU A 14 -4.70 -19.15 -4.28
C GLU A 14 -4.17 -18.78 -2.89
N GLU A 15 -2.88 -19.03 -2.63
CA GLU A 15 -2.24 -18.59 -1.39
C GLU A 15 -1.95 -17.08 -1.46
N PRO A 16 -2.41 -16.29 -0.47
CA PRO A 16 -2.15 -14.86 -0.45
C PRO A 16 -0.67 -14.58 -0.15
N VAL A 17 -0.09 -13.64 -0.89
CA VAL A 17 1.28 -13.16 -0.66
C VAL A 17 1.38 -12.24 0.56
N ALA A 18 0.27 -11.61 0.94
CA ALA A 18 0.16 -10.76 2.11
C ALA A 18 -1.29 -10.74 2.62
N SER A 19 -1.47 -10.52 3.91
CA SER A 19 -2.79 -10.34 4.54
C SER A 19 -2.72 -9.20 5.55
N GLY A 20 -3.68 -8.28 5.43
CA GLY A 20 -3.87 -7.15 6.33
C GLY A 20 -5.20 -7.23 7.08
N SER A 21 -5.54 -6.16 7.78
CA SER A 21 -6.79 -6.06 8.57
C SER A 21 -8.06 -6.07 7.72
N VAL A 22 -8.03 -5.40 6.57
CA VAL A 22 -9.20 -5.24 5.68
C VAL A 22 -9.31 -6.38 4.67
N GLY A 23 -8.18 -6.90 4.20
CA GLY A 23 -8.17 -7.89 3.15
C GLY A 23 -6.81 -8.53 2.92
N GLN A 24 -6.76 -9.36 1.90
CA GLN A 24 -5.60 -10.14 1.49
C GLN A 24 -5.20 -9.80 0.06
N VAL A 25 -3.92 -10.02 -0.25
CA VAL A 25 -3.32 -9.73 -1.54
C VAL A 25 -2.89 -11.05 -2.17
N HIS A 26 -3.34 -11.29 -3.39
CA HIS A 26 -2.93 -12.43 -4.21
C HIS A 26 -2.08 -11.94 -5.38
N ARG A 27 -1.13 -12.77 -5.80
CA ARG A 27 -0.42 -12.55 -7.05
C ARG A 27 -1.17 -13.26 -8.18
N ALA A 28 -1.34 -12.56 -9.30
CA ALA A 28 -2.01 -13.13 -10.46
C ALA A 28 -1.42 -12.58 -11.76
N ARG A 29 -1.80 -13.21 -12.87
CA ARG A 29 -1.47 -12.77 -14.23
C ARG A 29 -2.73 -12.67 -15.06
N LEU A 30 -3.05 -11.47 -15.52
CA LEU A 30 -4.18 -11.22 -16.42
C LEU A 30 -3.99 -11.88 -17.78
N ARG A 31 -5.09 -12.33 -18.40
CA ARG A 31 -5.07 -12.72 -19.82
C ARG A 31 -4.73 -11.52 -20.71
N PRO A 32 -4.15 -11.73 -21.91
CA PRO A 32 -3.71 -10.64 -22.79
C PRO A 32 -4.79 -9.59 -23.09
N GLU A 33 -6.03 -10.02 -23.29
CA GLU A 33 -7.20 -9.19 -23.59
C GLU A 33 -7.67 -8.30 -22.41
N PHE A 34 -7.30 -8.67 -21.18
CA PHE A 34 -7.67 -7.96 -19.96
C PHE A 34 -6.53 -7.13 -19.38
N ALA A 35 -5.36 -7.20 -20.00
CA ALA A 35 -4.15 -6.61 -19.47
C ALA A 35 -4.20 -5.07 -19.41
N LEU A 36 -3.36 -4.52 -18.55
CA LEU A 36 -3.30 -3.09 -18.25
C LEU A 36 -2.32 -2.38 -19.18
N ASP A 37 -2.64 -1.17 -19.63
CA ASP A 37 -1.68 -0.35 -20.37
C ASP A 37 -0.66 0.30 -19.42
N GLY A 38 0.62 0.31 -19.83
CA GLY A 38 1.68 0.94 -19.06
C GLY A 38 2.85 1.48 -19.90
N PRO A 39 3.80 2.19 -19.27
CA PRO A 39 5.02 2.65 -19.94
C PRO A 39 5.84 1.42 -20.36
N GLY A 40 5.94 1.16 -21.67
CA GLY A 40 6.65 -0.01 -22.22
C GLY A 40 5.75 -1.14 -22.71
N GLY A 41 4.42 -0.98 -22.67
CA GLY A 41 3.47 -1.90 -23.30
C GLY A 41 2.44 -2.45 -22.32
N VAL A 42 2.09 -3.72 -22.53
CA VAL A 42 0.99 -4.41 -21.86
C VAL A 42 1.49 -5.04 -20.54
N LEU A 43 0.87 -4.66 -19.43
CA LEU A 43 1.18 -5.13 -18.08
C LEU A 43 0.17 -6.20 -17.66
N ARG A 44 0.69 -7.40 -17.42
CA ARG A 44 -0.12 -8.60 -17.15
C ARG A 44 0.01 -9.11 -15.73
N ASP A 45 1.18 -8.98 -15.11
CA ASP A 45 1.40 -9.37 -13.72
C ASP A 45 0.76 -8.34 -12.79
N VAL A 46 -0.09 -8.82 -11.87
CA VAL A 46 -0.92 -7.99 -11.02
C VAL A 46 -0.95 -8.48 -9.57
N ALA A 47 -1.19 -7.54 -8.66
CA ALA A 47 -1.64 -7.81 -7.31
C ALA A 47 -3.17 -7.66 -7.27
N VAL A 48 -3.86 -8.65 -6.71
CA VAL A 48 -5.31 -8.66 -6.53
C VAL A 48 -5.60 -8.57 -5.03
N LYS A 49 -6.04 -7.40 -4.58
CA LYS A 49 -6.49 -7.17 -3.22
C LYS A 49 -7.96 -7.56 -3.12
N VAL A 50 -8.29 -8.42 -2.15
CA VAL A 50 -9.65 -8.92 -1.89
C VAL A 50 -9.96 -8.72 -0.43
N GLN A 51 -11.12 -8.14 -0.12
CA GLN A 51 -11.55 -7.97 1.26
C GLN A 51 -11.83 -9.30 1.95
N HIS A 52 -11.58 -9.35 3.25
CA HIS A 52 -12.03 -10.47 4.07
C HIS A 52 -13.56 -10.54 4.07
N PRO A 53 -14.17 -11.72 3.93
CA PRO A 53 -15.63 -11.84 3.94
C PRO A 53 -16.25 -11.24 5.21
N GLY A 54 -17.20 -10.31 5.05
CA GLY A 54 -17.93 -9.69 6.15
C GLY A 54 -17.13 -8.68 7.00
N VAL A 55 -15.91 -8.30 6.58
CA VAL A 55 -15.06 -7.39 7.37
C VAL A 55 -15.68 -6.00 7.56
N ALA A 56 -16.43 -5.51 6.57
CA ALA A 56 -17.14 -4.23 6.67
C ALA A 56 -18.20 -4.27 7.77
N ASP A 57 -19.05 -5.31 7.76
CA ASP A 57 -20.12 -5.47 8.75
C ASP A 57 -19.54 -5.63 10.16
N SER A 58 -18.47 -6.43 10.31
CA SER A 58 -17.78 -6.59 11.59
C SER A 58 -17.21 -5.26 12.08
N ALA A 59 -16.54 -4.50 11.22
CA ALA A 59 -15.96 -3.22 11.58
C ALA A 59 -17.03 -2.22 12.03
N PHE A 60 -18.16 -2.11 11.32
CA PHE A 60 -19.25 -1.22 11.72
C PHE A 60 -19.96 -1.68 13.00
N MET A 61 -20.04 -2.99 13.25
CA MET A 61 -20.52 -3.52 14.53
C MET A 61 -19.58 -3.12 15.67
N ASP A 62 -18.27 -3.26 15.50
CA ASP A 62 -17.27 -2.86 16.50
C ASP A 62 -17.33 -1.36 16.77
N LEU A 63 -17.45 -0.54 15.72
CA LEU A 63 -17.67 0.90 15.86
C LEU A 63 -18.93 1.21 16.68
N SER A 64 -20.02 0.49 16.45
CA SER A 64 -21.26 0.69 17.22
C SER A 64 -21.06 0.43 18.71
N ILE A 65 -20.17 -0.50 19.09
CA ILE A 65 -19.83 -0.80 20.48
C ILE A 65 -18.95 0.32 21.05
N VAL A 66 -17.93 0.75 20.32
CA VAL A 66 -17.06 1.87 20.71
C VAL A 66 -17.89 3.12 20.97
N TRP A 67 -18.83 3.46 20.10
CA TRP A 67 -19.69 4.63 20.29
C TRP A 67 -20.59 4.54 21.52
N LYS A 68 -21.10 3.36 21.86
CA LYS A 68 -21.85 3.17 23.12
C LYS A 68 -20.97 3.41 24.34
N VAL A 69 -19.71 3.00 24.30
CA VAL A 69 -18.75 3.25 25.40
C VAL A 69 -18.39 4.73 25.49
N VAL A 70 -18.22 5.41 24.34
CA VAL A 70 -18.00 6.86 24.29
C VAL A 70 -19.19 7.61 24.90
N GLU A 71 -20.42 7.31 24.46
CA GLU A 71 -21.65 7.92 24.97
C GLU A 71 -21.81 7.68 26.49
N PHE A 72 -21.46 6.48 26.98
CA PHE A 72 -21.43 6.18 28.41
C PHE A 72 -20.40 7.04 29.15
N SER A 73 -19.19 7.17 28.60
CA SER A 73 -18.08 7.89 29.23
C SER A 73 -18.34 9.40 29.29
N GLU A 74 -18.91 9.97 28.23
CA GLU A 74 -19.34 11.37 28.20
C GLU A 74 -20.43 11.64 29.25
N ARG A 75 -21.39 10.72 29.39
CA ARG A 75 -22.51 10.86 30.32
C ARG A 75 -22.13 10.68 31.79
N PHE A 76 -21.27 9.70 32.10
CA PHE A 76 -21.02 9.27 33.49
C PHE A 76 -19.63 9.63 34.01
N LEU A 77 -18.64 9.80 33.13
CA LEU A 77 -17.25 10.11 33.50
C LEU A 77 -16.87 11.56 33.16
N HIS A 78 -17.75 12.32 32.51
CA HIS A 78 -17.50 13.68 32.03
C HIS A 78 -16.23 13.81 31.18
N MET A 79 -15.87 12.74 30.47
CA MET A 79 -14.75 12.72 29.53
C MET A 79 -15.25 13.17 28.16
N THR A 80 -14.61 14.19 27.58
CA THR A 80 -14.92 14.63 26.21
C THR A 80 -13.99 13.95 25.22
N MET A 81 -14.55 13.33 24.17
CA MET A 81 -13.74 12.80 23.08
C MET A 81 -13.44 13.90 22.06
N PRO A 82 -12.19 14.00 21.55
CA PRO A 82 -11.78 15.08 20.65
C PRO A 82 -12.18 14.86 19.19
N PHE A 83 -13.03 13.88 18.88
CA PHE A 83 -13.41 13.52 17.52
C PHE A 83 -14.91 13.23 17.40
N HIS A 84 -15.51 13.63 16.28
CA HIS A 84 -16.92 13.44 16.02
C HIS A 84 -17.19 12.08 15.39
N ARG A 85 -18.29 11.44 15.79
CA ARG A 85 -18.72 10.15 15.26
C ARG A 85 -18.80 10.11 13.73
N GLY A 86 -19.44 11.10 13.13
CA GLY A 86 -19.61 11.14 11.67
C GLY A 86 -18.29 11.19 10.90
N GLU A 87 -17.31 11.95 11.41
CA GLU A 87 -15.99 12.07 10.78
C GLU A 87 -15.22 10.75 10.87
N PHE A 88 -15.25 10.11 12.03
CA PHE A 88 -14.56 8.84 12.25
C PHE A 88 -15.21 7.69 11.46
N ASP A 89 -16.54 7.59 11.47
CA ASP A 89 -17.27 6.57 10.71
C ASP A 89 -16.99 6.71 9.20
N GLU A 90 -16.84 7.94 8.70
CA GLU A 90 -16.49 8.19 7.30
C GLU A 90 -15.05 7.78 6.99
N VAL A 91 -14.09 8.06 7.88
CA VAL A 91 -12.70 7.60 7.72
C VAL A 91 -12.64 6.07 7.64
N ILE A 92 -13.34 5.36 8.53
CA ILE A 92 -13.37 3.89 8.51
C ILE A 92 -14.06 3.37 7.25
N ARG A 93 -15.17 3.99 6.83
CA ARG A 93 -15.83 3.63 5.56
C ARG A 93 -14.89 3.76 4.37
N GLN A 94 -14.08 4.82 4.33
CA GLN A 94 -13.10 5.02 3.26
C GLN A 94 -11.98 3.98 3.27
N GLN A 95 -11.56 3.49 4.44
CA GLN A 95 -10.60 2.39 4.56
C GLN A 95 -11.16 1.05 4.07
N MET A 96 -12.49 0.89 4.12
CA MET A 96 -13.22 -0.30 3.68
C MET A 96 -13.68 -0.24 2.22
N ASP A 97 -13.21 0.72 1.43
CA ASP A 97 -13.62 0.89 0.03
C ASP A 97 -12.39 1.00 -0.87
N PHE A 98 -12.01 -0.11 -1.51
CA PHE A 98 -10.84 -0.11 -2.40
C PHE A 98 -11.00 0.76 -3.64
N THR A 99 -12.20 1.26 -3.98
CA THR A 99 -12.34 2.24 -5.06
C THR A 99 -11.69 3.58 -4.71
N ARG A 100 -11.65 3.92 -3.42
CA ARG A 100 -10.94 5.11 -2.91
C ARG A 100 -9.44 4.96 -3.04
N GLU A 101 -8.92 3.79 -2.67
CA GLU A 101 -7.51 3.46 -2.84
C GLU A 101 -7.10 3.52 -4.31
N ALA A 102 -7.88 2.90 -5.20
CA ALA A 102 -7.65 2.97 -6.64
C ALA A 102 -7.62 4.41 -7.17
N PHE A 103 -8.57 5.25 -6.71
CA PHE A 103 -8.58 6.66 -7.08
C PHE A 103 -7.32 7.40 -6.60
N ASN A 104 -6.89 7.16 -5.36
CA ASN A 104 -5.69 7.75 -4.79
C ASN A 104 -4.43 7.32 -5.54
N LEU A 105 -4.30 6.02 -5.86
CA LEU A 105 -3.19 5.49 -6.66
C LEU A 105 -3.13 6.10 -8.06
N GLN A 106 -4.27 6.32 -8.72
CA GLN A 106 -4.31 7.03 -10.01
C GLN A 106 -3.81 8.47 -9.87
N ARG A 107 -4.21 9.16 -8.81
CA ARG A 107 -3.77 10.53 -8.53
C ARG A 107 -2.26 10.59 -8.25
N PHE A 108 -1.73 9.69 -7.41
CA PHE A 108 -0.29 9.58 -7.17
C PHE A 108 0.48 9.27 -8.46
N SER A 109 0.02 8.28 -9.23
CA SER A 109 0.58 7.96 -10.55
C SER A 109 0.66 9.16 -11.48
N LYS A 110 -0.30 10.08 -11.43
CA LYS A 110 -0.31 11.31 -12.23
C LYS A 110 0.68 12.35 -11.70
N ASN A 111 0.66 12.60 -10.39
CA ASN A 111 1.53 13.57 -9.71
C ASN A 111 3.02 13.19 -9.84
N PHE A 112 3.33 11.90 -9.85
CA PHE A 112 4.68 11.36 -9.92
C PHE A 112 5.12 10.92 -11.32
N ARG A 113 4.34 11.21 -12.38
CA ARG A 113 4.65 10.80 -13.77
C ARG A 113 6.04 11.25 -14.26
N GLY A 114 6.55 12.38 -13.78
CA GLY A 114 7.87 12.90 -14.14
C GLY A 114 9.04 12.34 -13.32
N GLU A 115 8.75 11.61 -12.24
CA GLU A 115 9.79 11.06 -11.35
C GLU A 115 10.25 9.69 -11.85
N ARG A 116 11.56 9.51 -11.98
CA ARG A 116 12.14 8.22 -12.39
C ARG A 116 12.35 7.25 -11.24
N ARG A 117 12.57 7.79 -10.03
CA ARG A 117 12.94 7.03 -8.82
C ARG A 117 11.75 6.61 -7.97
N ILE A 118 10.55 7.12 -8.25
CA ILE A 118 9.35 6.87 -7.45
C ILE A 118 8.26 6.37 -8.39
N ARG A 119 7.62 5.26 -8.02
CA ARG A 119 6.53 4.63 -8.77
C ARG A 119 5.38 4.31 -7.84
N PHE A 120 4.22 4.16 -8.46
CA PHE A 120 2.99 3.70 -7.83
C PHE A 120 2.39 2.64 -8.75
N PRO A 121 1.76 1.59 -8.20
CA PRO A 121 1.01 0.62 -8.98
C PRO A 121 0.01 1.31 -9.92
N LYS A 122 -0.14 0.76 -11.14
CA LYS A 122 -1.19 1.19 -12.06
C LYS A 122 -2.44 0.40 -11.77
N VAL A 123 -3.54 1.13 -11.70
CA VAL A 123 -4.87 0.58 -11.46
C VAL A 123 -5.80 0.95 -12.60
N SER A 124 -6.63 0.00 -13.01
CA SER A 124 -7.72 0.25 -13.96
C SER A 124 -9.03 0.37 -13.22
N LYS A 125 -9.83 1.39 -13.56
CA LYS A 125 -11.18 1.56 -13.00
C LYS A 125 -12.10 0.37 -13.29
N ARG A 126 -11.80 -0.42 -14.33
CA ARG A 126 -12.57 -1.62 -14.69
C ARG A 126 -12.39 -2.75 -13.66
N TYR A 127 -11.32 -2.72 -12.89
CA TYR A 127 -10.96 -3.75 -11.92
C TYR A 127 -10.86 -3.18 -10.49
N ALA A 128 -11.64 -2.14 -10.21
CA ALA A 128 -11.76 -1.55 -8.88
C ALA A 128 -13.24 -1.58 -8.48
N THR A 129 -13.53 -2.36 -7.45
CA THR A 129 -14.82 -2.41 -6.74
C THR A 129 -14.54 -2.18 -5.26
N PRO A 130 -15.56 -1.89 -4.42
CA PRO A 130 -15.33 -1.70 -2.99
C PRO A 130 -14.57 -2.86 -2.33
N GLU A 131 -14.86 -4.10 -2.76
CA GLU A 131 -14.32 -5.33 -2.17
C GLU A 131 -13.07 -5.88 -2.87
N VAL A 132 -12.76 -5.42 -4.09
CA VAL A 132 -11.67 -5.98 -4.91
C VAL A 132 -10.94 -4.89 -5.68
N LEU A 133 -9.61 -4.91 -5.62
CA LEU A 133 -8.74 -4.02 -6.40
C LEU A 133 -7.65 -4.81 -7.11
N VAL A 134 -7.58 -4.64 -8.43
CA VAL A 134 -6.47 -5.16 -9.24
C VAL A 134 -5.54 -4.03 -9.63
N GLU A 135 -4.26 -4.21 -9.29
CA GLU A 135 -3.19 -3.26 -9.59
C GLU A 135 -1.97 -3.98 -10.17
N THR A 136 -1.11 -3.26 -10.89
CA THR A 136 0.12 -3.86 -11.42
C THR A 136 1.01 -4.36 -10.29
N TRP A 137 1.60 -5.53 -10.50
CA TRP A 137 2.56 -6.09 -9.55
C TRP A 137 3.75 -5.16 -9.36
N ALA A 138 4.15 -4.95 -8.11
CA ALA A 138 5.30 -4.14 -7.76
C ALA A 138 6.46 -5.04 -7.31
N ASP A 139 7.58 -4.96 -8.03
CA ASP A 139 8.79 -5.68 -7.66
C ASP A 139 9.61 -4.90 -6.62
N GLY A 140 10.16 -5.62 -5.65
CA GLY A 140 11.07 -5.06 -4.67
C GLY A 140 11.02 -5.79 -3.34
N LYS A 141 11.89 -5.38 -2.43
CA LYS A 141 11.85 -5.81 -1.03
C LYS A 141 11.25 -4.69 -0.18
N VAL A 142 10.47 -5.07 0.82
CA VAL A 142 9.93 -4.16 1.83
C VAL A 142 11.09 -3.47 2.55
N ILE A 143 11.03 -2.14 2.68
CA ILE A 143 12.14 -1.38 3.29
C ILE A 143 12.42 -1.83 4.73
N SER A 144 11.39 -2.22 5.50
CA SER A 144 11.60 -2.74 6.87
C SER A 144 12.53 -3.96 6.88
N HIS A 145 12.31 -4.95 6.01
CA HIS A 145 13.14 -6.15 5.92
C HIS A 145 14.58 -5.81 5.49
N ILE A 146 14.74 -4.85 4.58
CA ILE A 146 16.06 -4.37 4.17
C ILE A 146 16.81 -3.79 5.39
N LEU A 147 16.13 -2.98 6.21
CA LEU A 147 16.71 -2.40 7.41
C LEU A 147 17.04 -3.45 8.48
N GLU A 148 16.19 -4.46 8.65
CA GLU A 148 16.41 -5.59 9.57
C GLU A 148 17.59 -6.47 9.15
N ASP A 149 17.66 -6.86 7.87
CA ASP A 149 18.80 -7.62 7.30
C ASP A 149 20.12 -6.91 7.59
N PHE A 150 20.10 -5.58 7.53
CA PHE A 150 21.24 -4.73 7.78
C PHE A 150 21.66 -4.62 9.24
N ASP A 151 20.72 -4.68 10.17
CA ASP A 151 21.01 -4.66 11.61
C ASP A 151 21.52 -6.04 12.05
N ASN A 152 20.97 -7.12 11.50
CA ASN A 152 21.42 -8.49 11.72
C ASN A 152 22.82 -8.75 11.16
N ALA A 153 23.13 -8.25 9.96
CA ALA A 153 24.47 -8.37 9.38
C ALA A 153 25.56 -7.64 10.19
N LYS A 154 25.20 -6.55 10.88
CA LYS A 154 26.11 -5.77 11.74
C LYS A 154 26.51 -6.55 13.00
N ALA A 155 25.69 -7.50 13.44
CA ALA A 155 25.96 -8.33 14.62
C ALA A 155 26.92 -9.50 14.33
N SER A 156 27.00 -10.00 13.09
CA SER A 156 27.72 -11.23 12.77
C SER A 156 29.19 -11.06 12.32
N CYS A 157 29.64 -9.90 11.82
CA CYS A 157 31.02 -9.79 11.29
C CYS A 157 31.67 -8.43 11.55
N LYS A 158 32.74 -8.42 12.36
CA LYS A 158 33.56 -7.24 12.68
C LYS A 158 34.59 -6.87 11.60
N GLU A 159 34.83 -7.73 10.59
CA GLU A 159 35.99 -7.59 9.68
C GLU A 159 35.64 -7.40 8.20
N ALA A 160 34.40 -7.70 7.76
CA ALA A 160 33.93 -7.44 6.38
C ALA A 160 33.43 -5.99 6.14
N ILE A 161 33.81 -5.05 7.02
CA ILE A 161 33.06 -3.84 7.34
C ILE A 161 33.25 -2.65 6.37
N SER A 162 34.33 -2.60 5.57
CA SER A 162 34.64 -1.37 4.83
C SER A 162 33.84 -1.20 3.52
N SER A 163 33.87 -2.18 2.62
CA SER A 163 33.20 -2.08 1.30
C SER A 163 31.69 -2.30 1.39
N LEU A 164 31.24 -3.29 2.19
CA LEU A 164 29.82 -3.54 2.45
C LEU A 164 29.18 -2.41 3.28
N GLY A 165 29.92 -1.85 4.24
CA GLY A 165 29.47 -0.72 5.05
C GLY A 165 29.31 0.57 4.24
N TYR A 166 30.19 0.80 3.24
CA TYR A 166 30.08 1.95 2.34
C TYR A 166 28.85 1.83 1.44
N ARG A 167 28.66 0.69 0.77
CA ARG A 167 27.49 0.43 -0.09
C ARG A 167 26.16 0.53 0.70
N LYS A 168 26.15 0.06 1.95
CA LYS A 168 25.00 0.21 2.86
C LYS A 168 24.70 1.68 3.14
N ARG A 169 25.69 2.50 3.51
CA ARG A 169 25.48 3.93 3.80
C ARG A 169 25.03 4.69 2.56
N GLU A 170 25.60 4.39 1.40
CA GLU A 170 25.23 5.01 0.14
C GLU A 170 23.76 4.73 -0.20
N MET A 171 23.34 3.46 -0.07
CA MET A 171 21.95 3.07 -0.31
C MET A 171 20.99 3.71 0.70
N GLN A 172 21.31 3.71 1.99
CA GLN A 172 20.52 4.38 3.02
C GLN A 172 20.40 5.88 2.75
N THR A 173 21.49 6.54 2.36
CA THR A 173 21.49 7.97 2.03
C THR A 173 20.63 8.26 0.80
N SER A 174 20.74 7.42 -0.24
CA SER A 174 19.92 7.50 -1.44
C SER A 174 18.43 7.31 -1.12
N LEU A 175 18.07 6.29 -0.33
CA LEU A 175 16.70 6.03 0.11
C LEU A 175 16.15 7.19 0.94
N CYS A 176 16.90 7.69 1.93
CA CYS A 176 16.48 8.84 2.73
C CYS A 176 16.24 10.08 1.85
N SER A 177 17.11 10.34 0.87
CA SER A 177 16.90 11.43 -0.09
C SER A 177 15.63 11.23 -0.92
N ILE A 178 15.40 10.04 -1.47
CA ILE A 178 14.19 9.73 -2.25
C ILE A 178 12.93 9.91 -1.39
N LEU A 179 12.92 9.37 -0.18
CA LEU A 179 11.78 9.44 0.74
C LEU A 179 11.50 10.88 1.20
N TYR A 180 12.56 11.64 1.47
CA TYR A 180 12.45 13.05 1.82
C TYR A 180 11.88 13.87 0.65
N ASP A 181 12.46 13.76 -0.55
CA ASP A 181 11.99 14.46 -1.75
C ASP A 181 10.54 14.11 -2.05
N MET A 182 10.18 12.83 -1.95
CA MET A 182 8.82 12.33 -2.13
C MET A 182 7.85 12.97 -1.13
N SER A 183 8.19 12.96 0.16
CA SER A 183 7.35 13.49 1.23
C SER A 183 7.16 15.00 1.09
N MET A 184 8.24 15.73 0.78
CA MET A 184 8.18 17.18 0.53
C MET A 184 7.32 17.50 -0.68
N LYS A 185 7.44 16.73 -1.77
CA LYS A 185 6.59 16.92 -2.95
C LYS A 185 5.12 16.67 -2.64
N MET A 186 4.78 15.57 -1.96
CA MET A 186 3.40 15.26 -1.55
C MET A 186 2.79 16.38 -0.72
N MET A 187 3.52 16.87 0.29
CA MET A 187 3.04 17.87 1.24
C MET A 187 3.01 19.29 0.64
N VAL A 188 4.12 19.74 0.07
CA VAL A 188 4.32 21.15 -0.30
C VAL A 188 3.82 21.45 -1.71
N ARG A 189 4.00 20.51 -2.65
CA ARG A 189 3.71 20.76 -4.07
C ARG A 189 2.35 20.25 -4.49
N ASP A 190 2.03 19.01 -4.10
CA ASP A 190 0.85 18.31 -4.60
C ASP A 190 -0.37 18.48 -3.70
N ASN A 191 -0.15 18.96 -2.46
CA ASN A 191 -1.16 19.05 -1.40
C ASN A 191 -2.00 17.76 -1.31
N PHE A 192 -1.31 16.62 -1.40
CA PHE A 192 -1.90 15.29 -1.43
C PHE A 192 -0.88 14.29 -0.90
N VAL A 193 -1.17 13.75 0.29
CA VAL A 193 -0.26 12.93 1.08
C VAL A 193 -0.84 11.53 1.22
N HIS A 194 0.04 10.52 1.25
CA HIS A 194 -0.35 9.11 1.41
C HIS A 194 -1.11 8.86 2.72
N GLY A 195 -0.72 9.54 3.80
CA GLY A 195 -1.43 9.51 5.08
C GLY A 195 -0.94 8.41 6.04
N ASP A 196 -0.48 7.27 5.51
CA ASP A 196 0.08 6.16 6.29
C ASP A 196 1.32 5.55 5.61
N LEU A 197 2.35 6.39 5.46
CA LEU A 197 3.60 5.98 4.84
C LEU A 197 4.51 5.30 5.88
N HIS A 198 4.36 3.99 6.04
CA HIS A 198 5.25 3.16 6.87
C HIS A 198 6.09 2.21 6.01
N GLY A 199 7.12 1.59 6.59
CA GLY A 199 8.07 0.74 5.87
C GLY A 199 7.44 -0.45 5.13
N GLY A 200 6.22 -0.85 5.50
CA GLY A 200 5.44 -1.92 4.86
C GLY A 200 4.80 -1.52 3.53
N ASN A 201 4.50 -0.23 3.34
CA ASN A 201 3.91 0.30 2.10
C ASN A 201 4.97 0.77 1.10
N ILE A 202 6.25 0.49 1.37
CA ILE A 202 7.36 0.95 0.55
C ILE A 202 8.23 -0.23 0.13
N LEU A 203 8.27 -0.46 -1.17
CA LEU A 203 9.14 -1.45 -1.80
C LEU A 203 10.34 -0.76 -2.44
N TYR A 204 11.52 -1.31 -2.24
CA TYR A 204 12.72 -0.88 -2.94
C TYR A 204 13.21 -1.97 -3.90
N SER A 205 13.43 -1.58 -5.15
CA SER A 205 13.97 -2.44 -6.20
C SER A 205 15.44 -2.08 -6.44
N GLU A 206 16.37 -2.91 -5.94
CA GLU A 206 17.81 -2.72 -6.16
C GLU A 206 18.18 -2.75 -7.65
N ALA A 207 17.59 -3.68 -8.42
CA ALA A 207 17.89 -3.87 -9.85
C ALA A 207 17.58 -2.63 -10.69
N HIS A 208 16.55 -1.87 -10.31
CA HIS A 208 16.05 -0.74 -11.06
C HIS A 208 16.26 0.60 -10.34
N ASN A 209 16.86 0.57 -9.15
CA ASN A 209 17.09 1.70 -8.26
C ASN A 209 15.90 2.67 -8.13
N HIS A 210 14.71 2.13 -7.89
CA HIS A 210 13.50 2.91 -7.63
C HIS A 210 12.74 2.39 -6.42
N VAL A 211 11.93 3.27 -5.88
CA VAL A 211 10.98 3.01 -4.80
C VAL A 211 9.59 2.92 -5.40
N THR A 212 8.84 1.89 -5.01
CA THR A 212 7.42 1.78 -5.31
C THR A 212 6.65 1.95 -4.01
N VAL A 213 5.70 2.88 -4.01
CA VAL A 213 4.78 3.09 -2.88
C VAL A 213 3.47 2.40 -3.21
N LEU A 214 3.05 1.52 -2.30
CA LEU A 214 1.81 0.75 -2.38
C LEU A 214 0.62 1.57 -1.84
#